data_AF-A0A852C5T3-F1
#
_entry.id   AF-A0A852C5T3-F1
#
_cell.length_a   1.000
_cell.length_b   1.000
_cell.length_c   1.000
_cell.angle_alpha   90.00
_cell.angle_beta   90.00
_cell.angle_gamma   90.00
#
_symmetry.space_group_name_H-M   'P 1'
#
loop_
_entity.id
_entity.type
_entity.pdbx_description
1 polymer ?
#
loop_
_entity_poly.entity_id
_entity_poly.type
_entity_poly.pdbx_seq_one_letter_code
_entity_poly.pdbx_strand_id
1 'polypeptide(L)'
;LLPTGFWHSPECEFLRHCIWHSQETVVGTVRVSVFKGQVYILARESPWSLYNEELVSMNVQGDYEPADATGFININALRLKEYHRLQSKVTGTQDE
;
A
#
# COMPACT_ATOMS: atom_id res chain seq x y z
N LEU A 1 -9.38 -17.02 12.61
CA LEU A 1 -8.87 -18.41 12.72
C LEU A 1 -8.32 -18.70 14.11
N LEU A 2 -7.41 -17.89 14.66
CA LEU A 2 -6.89 -18.10 16.02
C LEU A 2 -7.94 -17.94 17.14
N PRO A 3 -8.73 -16.85 17.23
CA PRO A 3 -9.74 -16.71 18.29
C PRO A 3 -10.92 -17.68 18.13
N THR A 4 -11.12 -18.18 16.92
CA THR A 4 -12.20 -19.11 16.58
C THR A 4 -11.79 -20.58 16.73
N GLY A 5 -10.59 -20.88 17.21
CA GLY A 5 -10.12 -22.24 17.50
C GLY A 5 -9.60 -23.03 16.29
N PHE A 6 -9.60 -22.45 15.09
CA PHE A 6 -9.14 -23.06 13.85
C PHE A 6 -7.62 -22.96 13.67
N TRP A 7 -6.84 -23.26 14.71
CA TRP A 7 -5.37 -23.16 14.61
C TRP A 7 -4.76 -24.32 13.81
N HIS A 8 -5.29 -25.52 14.01
CA HIS A 8 -4.83 -26.75 13.35
C HIS A 8 -5.60 -27.09 12.06
N SER A 9 -6.31 -26.12 11.48
CA SER A 9 -7.07 -26.33 10.27
C SER A 9 -6.21 -26.08 9.02
N PRO A 10 -6.52 -26.74 7.88
CA PRO A 10 -5.74 -26.61 6.65
C PRO A 10 -5.70 -25.16 6.12
N GLU A 11 -6.77 -24.38 6.29
CA GLU A 11 -6.78 -22.97 5.91
C GLU A 11 -5.82 -22.12 6.75
N CYS A 12 -5.61 -22.48 8.02
CA CYS A 12 -4.67 -21.79 8.90
C CYS A 12 -3.22 -22.15 8.58
N GLU A 13 -2.98 -23.40 8.17
CA GLU A 13 -1.68 -23.83 7.64
C GLU A 13 -1.33 -23.08 6.35
N PHE A 14 -2.25 -23.02 5.38
CA PHE A 14 -2.07 -22.24 4.16
C PHE A 14 -1.75 -20.77 4.45
N LEU A 15 -2.54 -20.12 5.32
CA LEU A 15 -2.31 -18.72 5.66
C LEU A 15 -0.94 -18.50 6.32
N ARG A 16 -0.51 -19.41 7.21
CA ARG A 16 0.81 -19.33 7.85
C ARG A 16 1.94 -19.45 6.83
N HIS A 17 1.79 -20.31 5.81
CA HIS A 17 2.75 -20.37 4.70
C HIS A 17 2.81 -19.07 3.90
N CYS A 18 1.65 -18.47 3.57
CA CYS A 18 1.62 -17.17 2.90
C CYS A 18 2.28 -16.06 3.73
N ILE A 19 2.04 -16.06 5.05
CA ILE A 19 2.69 -15.13 5.97
C ILE A 19 4.21 -15.34 5.92
N TRP A 20 4.67 -16.58 6.09
CA TRP A 20 6.11 -16.88 6.08
C TRP A 20 6.78 -16.38 4.79
N HIS A 21 6.19 -16.67 3.64
CA HIS A 21 6.70 -16.22 2.35
C HIS A 21 6.78 -14.69 2.26
N SER A 22 5.75 -13.98 2.74
CA SER A 22 5.76 -12.51 2.77
C SER A 22 6.85 -11.91 3.67
N GLN A 23 7.35 -12.66 4.66
CA GLN A 23 8.36 -12.19 5.61
C GLN A 23 9.81 -12.43 5.14
N GLU A 24 10.03 -13.10 4.00
CA GLU A 24 11.38 -13.46 3.51
C GLU A 24 12.32 -12.25 3.36
N THR A 25 11.79 -11.09 2.93
CA THR A 25 12.57 -9.85 2.76
C THR A 25 12.38 -8.85 3.89
N VAL A 26 11.65 -9.21 4.94
CA VAL A 26 11.33 -8.32 6.07
C VAL A 26 12.47 -8.36 7.09
N VAL A 27 13.60 -7.75 6.71
CA VAL A 27 14.81 -7.70 7.53
C VAL A 27 15.28 -6.25 7.66
N GLY A 28 15.44 -5.75 8.88
CA GLY A 28 15.90 -4.39 9.12
C GLY A 28 15.87 -4.00 10.60
N THR A 29 16.28 -2.76 10.88
CA THR A 29 16.29 -2.16 12.21
C THR A 29 15.29 -1.01 12.28
N VAL A 30 14.49 -0.98 13.34
CA VAL A 30 13.55 0.11 13.63
C VAL A 30 13.95 0.75 14.95
N ARG A 31 14.24 2.05 14.93
CA ARG A 31 14.51 2.83 16.14
C ARG A 31 13.19 3.36 16.68
N VAL A 32 12.88 3.02 17.93
CA VAL A 32 11.65 3.46 18.60
C VAL A 32 11.96 4.23 19.87
N SER A 33 11.10 5.18 20.21
CA SER A 33 11.08 5.86 21.51
C SER A 33 9.84 5.42 22.27
N VAL A 34 10.00 5.02 23.52
CA VAL A 34 8.89 4.65 24.38
C VAL A 34 8.72 5.75 25.42
N PHE A 35 7.60 6.47 25.37
CA PHE A 35 7.35 7.60 26.25
C PHE A 35 5.90 7.63 26.73
N LYS A 36 5.69 7.72 28.05
CA LYS A 36 4.37 7.77 28.71
C LYS A 36 3.39 6.69 28.24
N GLY A 37 3.88 5.46 28.06
CA GLY A 37 3.05 4.33 27.61
C GLY A 37 2.76 4.30 26.11
N GLN A 38 3.36 5.19 25.32
CA GLN A 38 3.26 5.23 23.86
C GLN A 38 4.59 4.83 23.21
N VAL A 39 4.52 4.26 22.01
CA VAL A 39 5.68 3.89 21.19
C VAL A 39 5.70 4.77 19.94
N TYR A 40 6.80 5.48 19.73
CA TYR A 40 7.03 6.35 18.58
C TYR A 40 8.12 5.77 17.69
N ILE A 41 7.88 5.71 16.39
CA ILE A 41 8.88 5.27 15.41
C ILE A 41 9.73 6.48 15.03
N LEU A 42 11.03 6.40 15.32
CA LEU A 42 11.98 7.48 15.04
C LEU A 42 12.70 7.30 13.70
N ALA A 43 13.12 6.07 13.39
CA ALA A 43 13.87 5.79 12.17
C ALA A 43 13.71 4.32 11.75
N ARG A 44 13.93 4.04 10.46
CA ARG A 44 13.96 2.69 9.89
C ARG A 44 15.15 2.55 8.95
N GLU A 45 15.80 1.40 8.99
CA GLU A 45 16.92 1.06 8.12
C GLU A 45 16.80 -0.42 7.74
N SER A 46 17.05 -0.76 6.47
CA SER A 46 16.98 -2.13 5.99
C SER A 46 17.93 -2.32 4.81
N PRO A 47 18.71 -3.41 4.77
CA PRO A 47 19.50 -3.75 3.58
C PRO A 47 18.63 -4.17 2.39
N TRP A 48 17.38 -4.58 2.62
CA TRP A 48 16.40 -4.95 1.61
C TRP A 48 15.30 -3.88 1.49
N SER A 49 15.66 -2.62 1.76
CA SER A 49 14.72 -1.51 1.66
C SER A 49 14.27 -1.29 0.22
N LEU A 50 12.97 -1.27 0.00
CA LEU A 50 12.37 -0.84 -1.27
C LEU A 50 12.31 0.69 -1.41
N TYR A 51 12.72 1.43 -0.37
CA TYR A 51 12.84 2.88 -0.42
C TYR A 51 14.10 3.28 -1.18
N ASN A 52 13.94 4.10 -2.21
CA ASN A 52 15.02 4.69 -2.97
C ASN A 52 14.98 6.22 -2.78
N GLU A 53 16.01 6.76 -2.13
CA GLU A 53 16.11 8.19 -1.81
C GLU A 53 16.30 9.05 -3.06
N GLU A 54 17.03 8.56 -4.07
CA GLU A 54 17.31 9.30 -5.30
C GLU A 54 16.04 9.48 -6.15
N LEU A 55 15.18 8.46 -6.20
CA LEU A 55 13.91 8.53 -6.93
C LEU A 55 12.89 9.47 -6.27
N VAL A 56 12.91 9.61 -4.95
CA VAL A 56 11.96 10.44 -4.20
C VAL A 56 12.46 11.88 -4.03
N SER A 57 13.76 12.12 -4.26
CA SER A 57 14.37 13.44 -4.11
C SER A 57 13.74 14.47 -5.04
N MET A 58 13.37 15.62 -4.48
CA MET A 58 12.94 16.79 -5.25
C MET A 58 14.10 17.71 -5.64
N ASN A 59 15.29 17.50 -5.06
CA ASN A 59 16.45 18.36 -5.24
C ASN A 59 17.38 17.86 -6.35
N VAL A 60 17.36 16.56 -6.63
CA VAL A 60 18.14 15.92 -7.68
C VAL A 60 17.15 15.34 -8.67
N GLN A 61 17.33 15.66 -9.95
CA GLN A 61 16.55 15.02 -11.00
C GLN A 61 17.10 13.60 -11.18
N GLY A 62 16.54 12.66 -10.40
CA GLY A 62 16.83 11.24 -10.51
C GLY A 62 16.21 10.62 -11.76
N ASP A 63 16.07 9.29 -11.80
CA ASP A 63 15.55 8.54 -12.93
C ASP A 63 14.02 8.62 -13.11
N TYR A 64 13.35 9.59 -12.49
CA TYR A 64 11.91 9.79 -12.57
C TYR A 64 11.55 10.88 -13.60
N GLU A 65 10.72 10.53 -14.59
CA GLU A 65 10.20 11.47 -15.58
C GLU A 65 8.79 11.97 -15.19
N PRO A 66 8.61 13.25 -14.84
CA PRO A 66 7.31 13.79 -14.43
C PRO A 66 6.24 13.71 -15.52
N ALA A 67 6.61 13.69 -16.79
CA ALA A 67 5.64 13.60 -17.90
C ALA A 67 4.79 12.31 -17.83
N ASP A 68 5.38 11.19 -17.43
CA ASP A 68 4.71 9.88 -17.36
C ASP A 68 3.57 9.85 -16.32
N ALA A 69 3.69 10.66 -15.27
CA ALA A 69 2.67 10.81 -14.24
C ALA A 69 1.32 11.24 -14.83
N THR A 70 1.33 12.12 -15.83
CA THR A 70 0.12 12.63 -16.47
C THR A 70 -0.65 11.50 -17.16
N GLY A 71 0.06 10.62 -17.88
CA GLY A 71 -0.55 9.46 -18.52
C GLY A 71 -1.14 8.49 -17.49
N PHE A 72 -0.39 8.18 -16.43
CA PHE A 72 -0.83 7.30 -15.36
C PHE A 72 -2.09 7.82 -14.63
N ILE A 73 -2.13 9.11 -14.31
CA ILE A 73 -3.30 9.75 -13.67
C ILE A 73 -4.52 9.65 -14.59
N ASN A 74 -4.36 9.96 -15.87
CA ASN A 74 -5.47 9.93 -16.83
C ASN A 74 -6.09 8.54 -16.97
N ILE A 75 -5.26 7.49 -17.04
CA ILE A 75 -5.72 6.10 -17.16
C ILE A 75 -6.44 5.66 -15.89
N ASN A 76 -5.89 5.92 -14.70
CA ASN A 76 -6.54 5.57 -13.43
C ASN A 76 -7.86 6.33 -13.23
N ALA A 77 -7.90 7.60 -13.63
CA ALA A 77 -9.10 8.43 -13.53
C ALA A 77 -10.20 8.00 -14.51
N LEU A 78 -9.88 7.32 -15.61
CA LEU A 78 -10.85 6.91 -16.62
C LEU A 78 -11.99 6.09 -16.02
N ARG A 79 -11.69 5.11 -15.16
CA ARG A 79 -12.70 4.29 -14.49
C ARG A 79 -13.65 5.14 -13.62
N LEU A 80 -13.12 6.16 -12.95
CA LEU A 80 -13.91 7.05 -12.08
C LEU A 80 -14.79 7.98 -12.91
N LYS A 81 -14.27 8.52 -14.02
CA LYS A 81 -15.03 9.34 -14.97
C LYS A 81 -16.21 8.55 -15.56
N GLU A 82 -15.98 7.31 -15.97
CA GLU A 82 -17.04 6.44 -16.49
C GLU A 82 -18.07 6.05 -15.44
N TYR A 83 -17.64 5.75 -14.21
CA TYR A 83 -18.55 5.49 -13.10
C TYR A 83 -19.47 6.69 -12.84
N HIS A 84 -18.92 7.90 -12.78
CA HIS A 84 -19.72 9.12 -12.59
C HIS A 84 -20.67 9.39 -13.77
N ARG A 85 -20.23 9.14 -15.02
CA ARG A 85 -21.08 9.24 -16.21
C ARG A 85 -22.27 8.28 -16.16
N LEU A 86 -22.09 7.07 -15.64
CA LEU A 86 -23.18 6.10 -15.48
C LEU A 86 -24.14 6.49 -14.34
N GLN A 87 -23.61 6.94 -13.20
CA GLN A 87 -24.42 7.39 -12.06
C GLN A 87 -25.28 8.61 -12.40
N SER A 88 -24.71 9.61 -13.09
CA SER A 88 -25.45 10.80 -13.55
C SER A 88 -26.57 10.46 -14.53
N LYS A 89 -26.39 9.44 -15.39
CA LYS A 89 -27.49 8.93 -16.23
C LYS A 89 -28.60 8.29 -15.40
N VAL A 90 -28.26 7.50 -14.39
CA VAL A 90 -29.27 6.85 -13.51
C VAL A 90 -30.08 7.90 -12.73
N THR A 91 -29.42 8.92 -12.17
CA THR A 91 -30.11 10.00 -11.46
C THR A 91 -30.98 10.84 -12.41
N GLY A 92 -30.50 11.16 -13.61
CA GLY A 92 -31.28 11.90 -14.60
C GLY A 92 -32.44 11.12 -15.24
N THR A 93 -32.55 9.80 -15.01
CA THR A 93 -33.68 8.98 -15.47
C THR A 93 -34.73 8.75 -14.36
N GLN A 94 -34.47 9.19 -13.13
CA GLN A 94 -35.43 9.13 -12.00
C GLN A 94 -36.23 10.43 -11.81
N ASP A 95 -35.84 11.51 -12.51
CA ASP A 95 -36.50 12.82 -12.47
C ASP A 95 -37.48 13.04 -13.66
N GLU A 96 -37.81 11.99 -14.42
CA GLU A 96 -38.94 11.91 -15.37
C GLU A 96 -40.02 10.95 -14.85
#